data_AF-H9NA42-F1
#
_entry.id   AF-H9NA42-F1
#
_cell.length_a   1.000
_cell.length_b   1.000
_cell.length_c   1.000
_cell.angle_alpha   90.00
_cell.angle_beta   90.00
_cell.angle_gamma   90.00
#
_symmetry.space_group_name_H-M   'P 1'
#
loop_
_entity.id
_entity.type
_entity.pdbx_description
1 polymer ?
#
loop_
_entity_poly.entity_id
_entity_poly.type
_entity_poly.pdbx_seq_one_letter_code
_entity_poly.pdbx_strand_id
1 'polypeptide(L)'
;MELHLALLASPLPAASGRRYLPRRNFATNSTTSIINTHLSREIFRSLDSWTEHNLLAFLKPVEKCWQPQDFLPDPSHLSPAELGDAVREMQERAAEIPDEVWVCMVGNMVTEEALPTYQSSMSSVLNVGAGAGSSPWERWIRGWSAEENRHGDLLNKYLYLTGRLDMRQVEKTIQYLIGGGMDVGLDDDPFCGIIYTCFQEKATFISHGNTARLAKHHGDTTLAKICGLVAADEKRHAAAYTSFMRKLFEVDPNQSMLALAHIMRARVTMPASRMFDGRDPQLFTHFSAVSQNIGVYSVRDYGEMLEFFLKEWEISDVVDGLSPEGRRAQEYVCGLPEVMRKVAERADDRRKKLVNASEPRYIPFSWIFNKQVRV
;
A
#
# COMPACT_ATOMS: atom_id res chain seq x y z
N MET A 1 -11.88 -11.83 16.53
CA MET A 1 -11.93 -10.36 16.35
C MET A 1 -10.58 -9.78 16.75
N GLU A 2 -9.46 -10.18 16.11
CA GLU A 2 -8.15 -10.11 16.80
C GLU A 2 -6.86 -9.95 15.95
N LEU A 3 -6.93 -9.41 14.71
CA LEU A 3 -5.70 -8.92 14.04
C LEU A 3 -5.72 -7.44 13.68
N HIS A 4 -6.91 -6.86 13.48
CA HIS A 4 -7.06 -5.40 13.45
C HIS A 4 -6.89 -4.75 14.85
N LEU A 5 -7.03 -5.55 15.93
CA LEU A 5 -6.94 -5.08 17.32
C LEU A 5 -5.53 -5.12 17.93
N ALA A 6 -4.54 -5.76 17.29
CA ALA A 6 -3.16 -5.71 17.78
C ALA A 6 -2.51 -4.32 17.64
N LEU A 7 -3.07 -3.48 16.74
CA LEU A 7 -2.78 -2.05 16.68
C LEU A 7 -3.79 -1.19 17.47
N LEU A 8 -4.91 -1.73 17.98
CA LEU A 8 -5.97 -0.94 18.65
C LEU A 8 -6.07 -1.14 20.18
N ALA A 9 -5.04 -1.70 20.85
CA ALA A 9 -5.02 -1.80 22.31
C ALA A 9 -3.97 -0.88 22.95
N SER A 10 -4.34 0.39 23.15
CA SER A 10 -4.29 1.11 24.44
C SER A 10 -4.27 2.63 24.22
N PRO A 11 -5.28 3.39 24.68
CA PRO A 11 -5.02 4.76 25.10
C PRO A 11 -4.02 4.70 26.27
N LEU A 12 -3.01 5.58 26.24
CA LEU A 12 -2.18 5.83 27.42
C LEU A 12 -3.10 6.10 28.62
N PRO A 13 -2.79 5.57 29.82
CA PRO A 13 -3.72 5.62 30.94
C PRO A 13 -3.94 7.07 31.39
N ALA A 14 -5.15 7.59 31.13
CA ALA A 14 -5.70 8.68 31.91
C ALA A 14 -6.36 8.09 33.17
N ALA A 15 -6.15 8.78 34.29
CA ALA A 15 -6.48 8.34 35.63
C ALA A 15 -7.94 7.88 35.82
N SER A 16 -8.08 6.94 36.74
CA SER A 16 -9.27 6.23 37.21
C SER A 16 -10.62 6.96 37.19
N GLY A 17 -11.63 6.27 36.64
CA GLY A 17 -12.95 6.14 37.25
C GLY A 17 -14.10 6.96 36.65
N ARG A 18 -14.97 6.31 35.83
CA ARG A 18 -16.43 6.19 36.04
C ARG A 18 -17.16 5.59 34.82
N ARG A 19 -18.31 4.98 35.16
CA ARG A 19 -19.32 4.21 34.42
C ARG A 19 -19.59 4.57 32.94
N TYR A 20 -19.86 3.50 32.18
CA TYR A 20 -20.39 3.45 30.82
C TYR A 20 -21.64 4.32 30.62
N LEU A 21 -21.62 5.20 29.61
CA LEU A 21 -22.77 5.84 28.99
C LEU A 21 -22.62 5.78 27.46
N PRO A 22 -23.73 5.84 26.68
CA PRO A 22 -23.72 5.59 25.24
C PRO A 22 -22.92 6.66 24.49
N ARG A 23 -22.19 6.23 23.44
CA ARG A 23 -21.44 7.10 22.52
C ARG A 23 -22.34 8.22 21.99
N ARG A 24 -22.21 9.41 22.58
CA ARG A 24 -22.60 10.67 21.93
C ARG A 24 -21.57 10.96 20.84
N ASN A 25 -22.06 11.34 19.67
CA ASN A 25 -21.29 11.94 18.60
C ASN A 25 -20.30 12.96 19.19
N PHE A 26 -19.00 12.65 19.11
CA PHE A 26 -17.98 13.67 19.20
C PHE A 26 -18.10 14.50 17.94
N ALA A 27 -18.96 15.51 18.01
CA ALA A 27 -18.82 16.68 17.18
C ALA A 27 -17.38 17.19 17.39
N THR A 28 -16.62 17.07 16.32
CA THR A 28 -15.36 17.75 16.03
C THR A 28 -15.45 19.21 16.48
N ASN A 29 -14.89 19.53 17.64
CA ASN A 29 -14.73 20.89 18.13
C ASN A 29 -13.45 20.97 18.97
N SER A 30 -12.30 20.72 18.32
CA SER A 30 -10.98 21.27 18.65
C SER A 30 -9.94 20.77 17.64
N THR A 31 -10.01 21.26 16.42
CA THR A 31 -8.87 21.32 15.51
C THR A 31 -8.90 22.71 14.91
N THR A 32 -8.21 23.63 15.56
CA THR A 32 -7.86 24.94 15.02
C THR A 32 -7.18 24.71 13.67
N SER A 33 -7.89 24.82 12.54
CA SER A 33 -7.38 24.95 11.16
C SER A 33 -5.86 24.75 11.01
N ILE A 34 -5.36 23.51 11.13
CA ILE A 34 -3.92 23.23 11.16
C ILE A 34 -3.33 23.25 9.74
N ILE A 35 -4.18 23.17 8.71
CA ILE A 35 -3.74 23.02 7.32
C ILE A 35 -4.37 24.13 6.48
N ASN A 36 -3.55 25.09 6.06
CA ASN A 36 -3.96 26.05 5.04
C ASN A 36 -3.78 25.40 3.67
N THR A 37 -4.80 24.68 3.21
CA THR A 37 -4.80 23.96 1.93
C THR A 37 -4.52 24.89 0.74
N HIS A 38 -4.88 26.18 0.83
CA HIS A 38 -4.55 27.17 -0.20
C HIS A 38 -3.03 27.43 -0.29
N LEU A 39 -2.38 27.69 0.85
CA LEU A 39 -0.93 27.91 0.90
C LEU A 39 -0.15 26.66 0.45
N SER A 40 -0.64 25.48 0.82
CA SER A 40 -0.06 24.21 0.40
C SER A 40 -0.07 24.05 -1.12
N ARG A 41 -1.14 24.48 -1.80
CA ARG A 41 -1.22 24.45 -3.27
C ARG A 41 -0.28 25.45 -3.94
N GLU A 42 -0.05 26.62 -3.36
CA GLU A 42 0.92 27.59 -3.88
C GLU A 42 2.35 27.06 -3.81
N ILE A 43 2.70 26.37 -2.71
CA ILE A 43 4.00 25.69 -2.56
C ILE A 43 4.18 24.67 -3.68
N PHE A 44 3.19 23.81 -3.94
CA PHE A 44 3.29 22.78 -4.98
C PHE A 44 3.43 23.37 -6.38
N ARG A 45 2.72 24.45 -6.70
CA ARG A 45 2.87 25.19 -7.96
C ARG A 45 4.26 25.85 -8.08
N SER A 46 4.80 26.38 -6.98
CA SER A 46 6.14 26.95 -6.97
C SER A 46 7.23 25.91 -7.28
N LEU A 47 6.91 24.63 -7.05
CA LEU A 47 7.80 23.49 -7.30
C LEU A 47 7.63 22.87 -8.69
N ASP A 48 6.80 23.42 -9.59
CA ASP A 48 6.60 22.88 -10.94
C ASP A 48 7.93 22.66 -11.69
N SER A 49 8.83 23.64 -11.68
CA SER A 49 10.14 23.49 -12.32
C SER A 49 10.99 22.39 -11.66
N TRP A 50 10.94 22.27 -10.34
CA TRP A 50 11.64 21.19 -9.64
C TRP A 50 11.05 19.82 -10.03
N THR A 51 9.73 19.70 -10.07
CA THR A 51 9.00 18.49 -10.48
C THR A 51 9.34 18.08 -11.91
N GLU A 52 9.39 19.04 -12.84
CA GLU A 52 9.76 18.80 -14.24
C GLU A 52 11.15 18.16 -14.36
N HIS A 53 12.15 18.69 -13.64
CA HIS A 53 13.54 18.26 -13.79
C HIS A 53 13.93 17.08 -12.90
N ASN A 54 13.26 16.89 -11.75
CA ASN A 54 13.65 15.91 -10.74
C ASN A 54 12.65 14.76 -10.60
N LEU A 55 11.35 15.04 -10.59
CA LEU A 55 10.34 14.01 -10.39
C LEU A 55 10.08 13.22 -11.67
N LEU A 56 9.89 13.91 -12.80
CA LEU A 56 9.62 13.24 -14.08
C LEU A 56 10.77 12.36 -14.56
N ALA A 57 12.00 12.59 -14.08
CA ALA A 57 13.16 11.76 -14.39
C ALA A 57 13.06 10.33 -13.84
N PHE A 58 12.16 10.07 -12.87
CA PHE A 58 11.91 8.72 -12.35
C PHE A 58 11.01 7.88 -13.25
N LEU A 59 10.26 8.51 -14.16
CA LEU A 59 9.45 7.80 -15.15
C LEU A 59 10.34 7.19 -16.21
N LYS A 60 10.04 5.96 -16.59
CA LYS A 60 10.74 5.28 -17.67
C LYS A 60 10.09 5.65 -19.01
N PRO A 61 10.89 5.95 -20.05
CA PRO A 61 10.35 6.04 -21.40
C PRO A 61 9.64 4.75 -21.78
N VAL A 62 8.46 4.86 -22.41
CA VAL A 62 7.61 3.71 -22.75
C VAL A 62 8.36 2.63 -23.53
N GLU A 63 9.20 3.04 -24.49
CA GLU A 63 10.06 2.13 -25.29
C GLU A 63 11.11 1.36 -24.47
N LYS A 64 11.31 1.71 -23.21
CA LYS A 64 12.22 1.03 -22.25
C LYS A 64 11.45 0.38 -21.09
N CYS A 65 10.13 0.45 -21.10
CA CYS A 65 9.27 -0.22 -20.14
C CYS A 65 9.05 -1.66 -20.56
N TRP A 66 8.98 -2.54 -19.56
CA TRP A 66 8.49 -3.88 -19.77
C TRP A 66 6.98 -3.82 -20.01
N GLN A 67 6.44 -4.77 -20.79
CA GLN A 67 5.01 -4.89 -21.04
C GLN A 67 4.49 -6.23 -20.52
N PRO A 68 3.21 -6.34 -20.12
CA PRO A 68 2.64 -7.60 -19.65
C PRO A 68 2.89 -8.79 -20.59
N GLN A 69 2.85 -8.57 -21.90
CA GLN A 69 3.06 -9.62 -22.90
C GLN A 69 4.46 -10.25 -22.85
N ASP A 70 5.48 -9.51 -22.36
CA ASP A 70 6.86 -10.01 -22.23
C ASP A 70 6.98 -11.20 -21.25
N PHE A 71 5.96 -11.44 -20.43
CA PHE A 71 5.94 -12.46 -19.36
C PHE A 71 4.74 -13.39 -19.42
N LEU A 72 3.98 -13.35 -20.52
CA LEU A 72 2.82 -14.20 -20.76
C LEU A 72 3.06 -15.04 -22.02
N PRO A 73 2.45 -16.24 -22.13
CA PRO A 73 2.47 -17.01 -23.38
C PRO A 73 1.98 -16.15 -24.56
N ASP A 74 2.76 -16.13 -25.66
CA ASP A 74 2.53 -15.22 -26.78
C ASP A 74 1.89 -15.94 -27.98
N PRO A 75 0.61 -15.66 -28.29
CA PRO A 75 -0.08 -16.29 -29.42
C PRO A 75 0.42 -15.83 -30.79
N SER A 76 1.22 -14.77 -30.88
CA SER A 76 1.78 -14.28 -32.15
C SER A 76 3.02 -15.04 -32.62
N HIS A 77 3.66 -15.79 -31.71
CA HIS A 77 4.89 -16.53 -31.96
C HIS A 77 4.76 -18.04 -31.72
N LEU A 78 3.72 -18.48 -31.00
CA LEU A 78 3.45 -19.88 -30.71
C LEU A 78 2.32 -20.41 -31.58
N SER A 79 2.46 -21.63 -32.09
CA SER A 79 1.33 -22.38 -32.64
C SER A 79 0.29 -22.66 -31.54
N PRO A 80 -0.97 -22.99 -31.89
CA PRO A 80 -1.99 -23.32 -30.89
C PRO A 80 -1.60 -24.46 -29.93
N ALA A 81 -0.80 -25.43 -30.41
CA ALA A 81 -0.30 -26.53 -29.58
C ALA A 81 0.74 -26.04 -28.57
N GLU A 82 1.75 -25.30 -29.04
CA GLU A 82 2.81 -24.75 -28.18
C GLU A 82 2.26 -23.74 -27.16
N LEU A 83 1.26 -22.94 -27.55
CA LEU A 83 0.55 -22.05 -26.63
C LEU A 83 -0.16 -22.86 -25.53
N GLY A 84 -0.82 -23.95 -25.90
CA GLY A 84 -1.46 -24.86 -24.95
C GLY A 84 -0.46 -25.50 -23.98
N ASP A 85 0.72 -25.88 -24.46
CA ASP A 85 1.78 -26.45 -23.64
C ASP A 85 2.40 -25.40 -22.70
N ALA A 86 2.66 -24.19 -23.17
CA ALA A 86 3.15 -23.09 -22.34
C ALA A 86 2.18 -22.74 -21.19
N VAL A 87 0.87 -22.73 -21.46
CA VAL A 87 -0.15 -22.54 -20.41
C VAL A 87 -0.16 -23.73 -19.44
N ARG A 88 -0.07 -24.96 -19.94
CA ARG A 88 -0.05 -26.18 -19.11
C ARG A 88 1.15 -26.19 -18.15
N GLU A 89 2.34 -25.88 -18.63
CA GLU A 89 3.54 -25.77 -17.78
C GLU A 89 3.37 -24.68 -16.71
N MET A 90 2.69 -23.59 -17.04
CA MET A 90 2.37 -22.54 -16.06
C MET A 90 1.43 -23.05 -14.96
N GLN A 91 0.41 -23.82 -15.34
CA GLN A 91 -0.55 -24.43 -14.41
C GLN A 91 0.10 -25.49 -13.53
N GLU A 92 1.03 -26.27 -14.07
CA GLU A 92 1.83 -27.26 -13.32
C GLU A 92 2.67 -26.59 -12.23
N ARG A 93 3.41 -25.52 -12.56
CA ARG A 93 4.14 -24.74 -11.54
C ARG A 93 3.20 -24.10 -10.51
N ALA A 94 2.06 -23.56 -10.97
CA ALA A 94 1.08 -22.95 -10.09
C ALA A 94 0.43 -23.94 -9.10
N ALA A 95 0.41 -25.24 -9.42
CA ALA A 95 -0.11 -26.29 -8.53
C ALA A 95 0.78 -26.51 -7.28
N GLU A 96 2.07 -26.20 -7.36
CA GLU A 96 3.04 -26.33 -6.26
C GLU A 96 3.01 -25.13 -5.29
N ILE A 97 2.31 -24.06 -5.65
CA ILE A 97 2.20 -22.85 -4.84
C ILE A 97 1.04 -23.00 -3.83
N PRO A 98 1.28 -22.80 -2.51
CA PRO A 98 0.25 -22.93 -1.48
C PRO A 98 -0.90 -21.92 -1.63
N ASP A 99 -2.09 -22.31 -1.18
CA ASP A 99 -3.29 -21.47 -1.27
C ASP A 99 -3.15 -20.15 -0.47
N GLU A 100 -2.36 -20.11 0.61
CA GLU A 100 -2.03 -18.87 1.35
C GLU A 100 -1.32 -17.85 0.45
N VAL A 101 -0.38 -18.31 -0.38
CA VAL A 101 0.35 -17.43 -1.32
C VAL A 101 -0.63 -16.91 -2.37
N TRP A 102 -1.54 -17.75 -2.87
CA TRP A 102 -2.57 -17.34 -3.81
C TRP A 102 -3.53 -16.30 -3.23
N VAL A 103 -3.94 -16.43 -1.96
CA VAL A 103 -4.73 -15.39 -1.27
C VAL A 103 -3.98 -14.06 -1.24
N CYS A 104 -2.67 -14.07 -0.97
CA CYS A 104 -1.87 -12.85 -0.99
C CYS A 104 -1.69 -12.27 -2.39
N MET A 105 -1.46 -13.12 -3.40
CA MET A 105 -1.35 -12.71 -4.80
C MET A 105 -2.65 -12.06 -5.29
N VAL A 106 -3.81 -12.61 -4.94
CA VAL A 106 -5.11 -12.01 -5.26
C VAL A 106 -5.28 -10.68 -4.55
N GLY A 107 -4.97 -10.59 -3.25
CA GLY A 107 -5.07 -9.33 -2.51
C GLY A 107 -4.21 -8.22 -3.10
N ASN A 108 -2.98 -8.54 -3.52
CA ASN A 108 -2.12 -7.60 -4.24
C ASN A 108 -2.74 -7.19 -5.57
N MET A 109 -3.14 -8.15 -6.41
CA MET A 109 -3.72 -7.86 -7.74
C MET A 109 -5.02 -7.03 -7.66
N VAL A 110 -5.93 -7.36 -6.73
CA VAL A 110 -7.17 -6.60 -6.50
C VAL A 110 -6.85 -5.16 -6.09
N THR A 111 -5.76 -4.96 -5.34
CA THR A 111 -5.29 -3.62 -4.99
C THR A 111 -4.79 -2.90 -6.24
N GLU A 112 -4.00 -3.53 -7.11
CA GLU A 112 -3.54 -2.88 -8.37
C GLU A 112 -4.70 -2.49 -9.30
N GLU A 113 -5.70 -3.36 -9.44
CA GLU A 113 -6.85 -3.13 -10.33
C GLU A 113 -7.74 -1.95 -9.89
N ALA A 114 -7.62 -1.50 -8.64
CA ALA A 114 -8.33 -0.32 -8.16
C ALA A 114 -7.62 1.02 -8.52
N LEU A 115 -6.67 1.00 -9.46
CA LEU A 115 -5.97 2.17 -10.00
C LEU A 115 -6.85 3.39 -10.31
N PRO A 116 -8.08 3.29 -10.85
CA PRO A 116 -8.92 4.46 -11.08
C PRO A 116 -9.19 5.28 -9.81
N THR A 117 -9.28 4.62 -8.65
CA THR A 117 -9.43 5.26 -7.35
C THR A 117 -8.17 6.03 -6.96
N TYR A 118 -6.99 5.47 -7.22
CA TYR A 118 -5.71 6.06 -6.82
C TYR A 118 -5.38 7.27 -7.67
N GLN A 119 -5.53 7.17 -8.99
CA GLN A 119 -5.36 8.30 -9.90
C GLN A 119 -6.30 9.45 -9.50
N SER A 120 -7.58 9.15 -9.24
CA SER A 120 -8.57 10.16 -8.85
C SER A 120 -8.24 10.81 -7.51
N SER A 121 -7.81 10.01 -6.53
CA SER A 121 -7.41 10.51 -5.21
C SER A 121 -6.19 11.43 -5.30
N MET A 122 -5.17 11.03 -6.06
CA MET A 122 -3.97 11.82 -6.28
C MET A 122 -4.24 13.14 -7.02
N SER A 123 -5.06 13.10 -8.07
CA SER A 123 -5.48 14.31 -8.78
C SER A 123 -6.23 15.28 -7.87
N SER A 124 -7.09 14.77 -6.98
CA SER A 124 -7.81 15.58 -5.98
C SER A 124 -6.86 16.23 -4.99
N VAL A 125 -6.01 15.43 -4.35
CA VAL A 125 -5.02 15.85 -3.34
C VAL A 125 -4.07 16.92 -3.89
N LEU A 126 -3.55 16.72 -5.10
CA LEU A 126 -2.63 17.66 -5.75
C LEU A 126 -3.36 18.84 -6.41
N ASN A 127 -4.70 18.82 -6.43
CA ASN A 127 -5.55 19.81 -7.07
C ASN A 127 -5.12 20.08 -8.53
N VAL A 128 -4.95 19.01 -9.29
CA VAL A 128 -4.59 19.04 -10.71
C VAL A 128 -5.62 18.29 -11.55
N GLY A 129 -5.73 18.65 -12.84
CA GLY A 129 -6.67 18.01 -13.73
C GLY A 129 -6.29 16.56 -14.04
N ALA A 130 -7.28 15.68 -14.19
CA ALA A 130 -7.07 14.32 -14.71
C ALA A 130 -7.08 14.25 -16.25
N GLY A 131 -7.21 15.41 -16.92
CA GLY A 131 -7.28 15.52 -18.38
C GLY A 131 -5.89 15.59 -19.05
N ALA A 132 -5.82 16.23 -20.22
CA ALA A 132 -4.61 16.37 -21.01
C ALA A 132 -3.74 17.60 -20.65
N GLY A 133 -3.82 18.09 -19.41
CA GLY A 133 -3.06 19.25 -18.96
C GLY A 133 -1.54 19.03 -19.03
N SER A 134 -0.80 20.12 -19.24
CA SER A 134 0.64 20.07 -19.52
C SER A 134 1.52 20.31 -18.29
N SER A 135 0.93 20.52 -17.10
CA SER A 135 1.74 20.77 -15.91
C SER A 135 2.59 19.53 -15.56
N PRO A 136 3.76 19.72 -14.91
CA PRO A 136 4.63 18.62 -14.53
C PRO A 136 3.92 17.59 -13.63
N TRP A 137 3.05 18.04 -12.74
CA TRP A 137 2.23 17.19 -11.87
C TRP A 137 1.21 16.34 -12.64
N GLU A 138 0.50 16.93 -13.61
CA GLU A 138 -0.44 16.18 -14.45
C GLU A 138 0.28 15.14 -15.31
N ARG A 139 1.47 15.49 -15.83
CA ARG A 139 2.33 14.56 -16.57
C ARG A 139 2.84 13.43 -15.67
N TRP A 140 3.24 13.74 -14.44
CA TRP A 140 3.63 12.73 -13.46
C TRP A 140 2.49 11.76 -13.19
N ILE A 141 1.30 12.25 -12.82
CA ILE A 141 0.15 11.39 -12.49
C ILE A 141 -0.21 10.49 -13.67
N ARG A 142 -0.27 11.03 -14.90
CA ARG A 142 -0.57 10.21 -16.08
C ARG A 142 0.53 9.20 -16.37
N GLY A 143 1.80 9.59 -16.24
CA GLY A 143 2.95 8.71 -16.46
C GLY A 143 3.00 7.58 -15.44
N TRP A 144 2.88 7.90 -14.16
CA TRP A 144 2.76 6.96 -13.05
C TRP A 144 1.57 6.02 -13.27
N SER A 145 0.38 6.54 -13.55
CA SER A 145 -0.81 5.70 -13.79
C SER A 145 -0.62 4.76 -14.98
N ALA A 146 0.06 5.19 -16.03
CA ALA A 146 0.38 4.34 -17.18
C ALA A 146 1.39 3.24 -16.81
N GLU A 147 2.33 3.53 -15.91
CA GLU A 147 3.24 2.51 -15.39
C GLU A 147 2.51 1.51 -14.49
N GLU A 148 1.67 1.98 -13.56
CA GLU A 148 0.86 1.17 -12.62
C GLU A 148 -0.15 0.26 -13.32
N ASN A 149 -0.80 0.73 -14.40
CA ASN A 149 -1.80 -0.08 -15.12
C ASN A 149 -1.24 -1.45 -15.55
N ARG A 150 0.04 -1.50 -15.92
CA ARG A 150 0.71 -2.74 -16.34
C ARG A 150 0.79 -3.77 -15.22
N HIS A 151 0.78 -3.36 -13.96
CA HIS A 151 0.86 -4.24 -12.80
C HIS A 151 -0.42 -5.07 -12.67
N GLY A 152 -1.58 -4.40 -12.63
CA GLY A 152 -2.89 -5.03 -12.63
C GLY A 152 -3.07 -5.93 -13.86
N ASP A 153 -2.75 -5.41 -15.05
CA ASP A 153 -2.87 -6.14 -16.32
C ASP A 153 -2.08 -7.47 -16.35
N LEU A 154 -0.82 -7.44 -15.90
CA LEU A 154 0.05 -8.61 -15.89
C LEU A 154 -0.39 -9.61 -14.81
N LEU A 155 -0.65 -9.13 -13.60
CA LEU A 155 -1.11 -9.98 -12.50
C LEU A 155 -2.43 -10.63 -12.85
N ASN A 156 -3.42 -9.89 -13.33
CA ASN A 156 -4.74 -10.41 -13.70
C ASN A 156 -4.63 -11.57 -14.72
N LYS A 157 -3.95 -11.33 -15.85
CA LYS A 157 -3.80 -12.33 -16.92
C LYS A 157 -3.03 -13.56 -16.43
N TYR A 158 -1.96 -13.35 -15.67
CA TYR A 158 -1.20 -14.46 -15.10
C TYR A 158 -2.09 -15.27 -14.14
N LEU A 159 -2.73 -14.63 -13.16
CA LEU A 159 -3.61 -15.27 -12.17
C LEU A 159 -4.77 -16.03 -12.86
N TYR A 160 -5.38 -15.45 -13.89
CA TYR A 160 -6.41 -16.08 -14.71
C TYR A 160 -5.91 -17.40 -15.35
N LEU A 161 -4.74 -17.36 -16.00
CA LEU A 161 -4.19 -18.51 -16.71
C LEU A 161 -3.77 -19.66 -15.77
N THR A 162 -3.51 -19.39 -14.48
CA THR A 162 -3.14 -20.43 -13.51
C THR A 162 -4.23 -21.47 -13.28
N GLY A 163 -5.51 -21.12 -13.48
CA GLY A 163 -6.65 -21.97 -13.14
C GLY A 163 -6.78 -22.27 -11.63
N ARG A 164 -6.05 -21.55 -10.76
CA ARG A 164 -6.06 -21.77 -9.30
C ARG A 164 -7.15 -21.01 -8.55
N LEU A 165 -7.82 -20.07 -9.23
CA LEU A 165 -8.63 -19.01 -8.61
C LEU A 165 -10.05 -18.93 -9.19
N ASP A 166 -11.01 -18.55 -8.35
CA ASP A 166 -12.37 -18.18 -8.77
C ASP A 166 -12.36 -16.73 -9.27
N MET A 167 -11.98 -16.53 -10.53
CA MET A 167 -11.85 -15.20 -11.12
C MET A 167 -13.15 -14.39 -11.08
N ARG A 168 -14.32 -15.04 -11.12
CA ARG A 168 -15.61 -14.35 -10.97
C ARG A 168 -15.75 -13.69 -9.59
N GLN A 169 -15.27 -14.36 -8.53
CA GLN A 169 -15.27 -13.78 -7.19
C GLN A 169 -14.20 -12.69 -7.04
N VAL A 170 -13.05 -12.82 -7.72
CA VAL A 170 -12.01 -11.79 -7.75
C VAL A 170 -12.50 -10.52 -8.47
N GLU A 171 -13.08 -10.66 -9.66
CA GLU A 171 -13.66 -9.55 -10.45
C GLU A 171 -14.76 -8.81 -9.69
N LYS A 172 -15.65 -9.54 -9.00
CA LYS A 172 -16.64 -8.93 -8.10
C LYS A 172 -15.98 -8.12 -6.98
N THR A 173 -14.89 -8.64 -6.42
CA THR A 173 -14.15 -7.95 -5.36
C THR A 173 -13.56 -6.64 -5.87
N ILE A 174 -12.97 -6.65 -7.06
CA ILE A 174 -12.46 -5.45 -7.74
C ILE A 174 -13.59 -4.44 -7.94
N GLN A 175 -14.73 -4.89 -8.47
CA GLN A 175 -15.89 -4.02 -8.71
C GLN A 175 -16.41 -3.38 -7.41
N TYR A 176 -16.51 -4.15 -6.33
CA TYR A 176 -16.89 -3.61 -5.02
C TYR A 176 -15.84 -2.62 -4.48
N LEU A 177 -14.55 -2.91 -4.65
CA LEU A 177 -13.49 -2.05 -4.16
C LEU A 177 -13.48 -0.71 -4.89
N ILE A 178 -13.52 -0.70 -6.22
CA ILE A 178 -13.60 0.53 -7.03
C ILE A 178 -14.87 1.32 -6.68
N GLY A 179 -16.03 0.64 -6.59
CA GLY A 179 -17.30 1.28 -6.25
C GLY A 179 -17.37 1.81 -4.81
N GLY A 180 -16.66 1.16 -3.88
CA GLY A 180 -16.54 1.59 -2.47
C GLY A 180 -15.51 2.70 -2.25
N GLY A 181 -14.63 2.89 -3.23
CA GLY A 181 -13.53 3.85 -3.20
C GLY A 181 -12.58 3.64 -2.03
N MET A 182 -11.81 4.68 -1.75
CA MET A 182 -10.85 4.72 -0.66
C MET A 182 -11.15 5.93 0.22
N ASP A 183 -11.02 5.76 1.53
CA ASP A 183 -11.07 6.85 2.50
C ASP A 183 -9.90 6.67 3.46
N VAL A 184 -8.92 7.54 3.28
CA VAL A 184 -7.62 7.49 3.97
C VAL A 184 -7.45 8.64 4.94
N GLY A 185 -8.50 9.46 5.14
CA GLY A 185 -8.50 10.56 6.10
C GLY A 185 -7.40 11.60 5.85
N LEU A 186 -7.15 11.95 4.58
CA LEU A 186 -6.07 12.86 4.18
C LEU A 186 -6.46 14.36 4.19
N ASP A 187 -7.70 14.70 4.58
CA ASP A 187 -8.24 16.08 4.65
C ASP A 187 -7.98 16.95 3.38
N ASP A 188 -7.85 16.32 2.20
CA ASP A 188 -7.47 16.95 0.92
C ASP A 188 -6.17 17.79 0.98
N ASP A 189 -5.24 17.42 1.88
CA ASP A 189 -3.94 18.09 2.04
C ASP A 189 -2.85 17.43 1.18
N PRO A 190 -2.19 18.18 0.27
CA PRO A 190 -1.15 17.63 -0.58
C PRO A 190 0.09 17.14 0.18
N PHE A 191 0.43 17.71 1.34
CA PHE A 191 1.55 17.17 2.16
C PHE A 191 1.18 15.78 2.72
N CYS A 192 0.01 15.67 3.34
CA CYS A 192 -0.53 14.40 3.82
C CYS A 192 -0.59 13.35 2.70
N GLY A 193 -1.07 13.74 1.52
CA GLY A 193 -1.15 12.83 0.38
C GLY A 193 0.20 12.33 -0.13
N ILE A 194 1.21 13.20 -0.23
CA ILE A 194 2.57 12.77 -0.62
C ILE A 194 3.18 11.83 0.41
N ILE A 195 3.03 12.11 1.70
CA ILE A 195 3.51 11.23 2.78
C ILE A 195 2.79 9.88 2.68
N TYR A 196 1.47 9.89 2.51
CA TYR A 196 0.70 8.66 2.32
C TYR A 196 1.22 7.84 1.15
N THR A 197 1.44 8.46 -0.02
CA THR A 197 1.95 7.77 -1.20
C THR A 197 3.35 7.23 -0.99
N CYS A 198 4.25 7.95 -0.29
CA CYS A 198 5.57 7.42 0.08
C CYS A 198 5.45 6.07 0.80
N PHE A 199 4.58 6.00 1.81
CA PHE A 199 4.37 4.78 2.59
C PHE A 199 3.72 3.67 1.77
N GLN A 200 2.75 3.99 0.90
CA GLN A 200 2.09 2.95 0.09
C GLN A 200 3.05 2.32 -0.92
N GLU A 201 3.77 3.13 -1.69
CA GLU A 201 4.76 2.68 -2.68
C GLU A 201 5.87 1.82 -2.06
N LYS A 202 6.25 2.16 -0.83
CA LYS A 202 7.24 1.36 -0.09
C LYS A 202 6.63 0.05 0.43
N ALA A 203 5.37 0.07 0.85
CA ALA A 203 4.67 -1.14 1.29
C ALA A 203 4.40 -2.11 0.13
N THR A 204 4.01 -1.63 -1.05
CA THR A 204 3.84 -2.44 -2.27
C THR A 204 5.18 -3.00 -2.75
N PHE A 205 6.26 -2.21 -2.73
CA PHE A 205 7.62 -2.71 -2.99
C PHE A 205 7.99 -3.90 -2.09
N ILE A 206 7.71 -3.79 -0.78
CA ILE A 206 7.98 -4.87 0.19
C ILE A 206 7.10 -6.08 -0.10
N SER A 207 5.78 -5.87 -0.27
CA SER A 207 4.80 -6.92 -0.51
C SER A 207 5.14 -7.74 -1.77
N HIS A 208 5.34 -7.07 -2.91
CA HIS A 208 5.70 -7.72 -4.16
C HIS A 208 7.10 -8.35 -4.12
N GLY A 209 8.04 -7.73 -3.42
CA GLY A 209 9.36 -8.32 -3.21
C GLY A 209 9.30 -9.62 -2.39
N ASN A 210 8.45 -9.67 -1.36
CA ASN A 210 8.24 -10.87 -0.55
C ASN A 210 7.48 -11.96 -1.32
N THR A 211 6.41 -11.62 -2.05
CA THR A 211 5.71 -12.60 -2.89
C THR A 211 6.62 -13.16 -3.99
N ALA A 212 7.53 -12.34 -4.57
CA ALA A 212 8.54 -12.82 -5.50
C ALA A 212 9.44 -13.90 -4.89
N ARG A 213 9.88 -13.71 -3.64
CA ARG A 213 10.71 -14.68 -2.91
C ARG A 213 9.93 -15.96 -2.63
N LEU A 214 8.67 -15.86 -2.21
CA LEU A 214 7.80 -17.01 -1.96
C LEU A 214 7.52 -17.80 -3.24
N ALA A 215 7.16 -17.12 -4.34
CA ALA A 215 6.96 -17.77 -5.64
C ALA A 215 8.19 -18.55 -6.09
N LYS A 216 9.38 -17.95 -5.96
CA LYS A 216 10.65 -18.62 -6.28
C LYS A 216 10.90 -19.82 -5.36
N HIS A 217 10.61 -19.69 -4.06
CA HIS A 217 10.79 -20.77 -3.09
C HIS A 217 9.90 -21.98 -3.43
N HIS A 218 8.69 -21.74 -3.93
CA HIS A 218 7.74 -22.77 -4.38
C HIS A 218 7.93 -23.19 -5.85
N GLY A 219 9.04 -22.81 -6.49
CA GLY A 219 9.43 -23.32 -7.80
C GLY A 219 8.90 -22.55 -9.01
N ASP A 220 8.12 -21.48 -8.82
CA ASP A 220 7.68 -20.64 -9.93
C ASP A 220 8.58 -19.41 -10.13
N THR A 221 9.63 -19.60 -10.93
CA THR A 221 10.56 -18.54 -11.29
C THR A 221 9.96 -17.45 -12.18
N THR A 222 8.91 -17.78 -12.94
CA THR A 222 8.23 -16.81 -13.81
C THR A 222 7.40 -15.86 -12.98
N LEU A 223 6.59 -16.37 -12.04
CA LEU A 223 5.85 -15.55 -11.09
C LEU A 223 6.79 -14.71 -10.22
N ALA A 224 7.91 -15.29 -9.79
CA ALA A 224 8.94 -14.55 -9.06
C ALA A 224 9.47 -13.36 -9.86
N LYS A 225 9.71 -13.54 -11.16
CA LYS A 225 10.15 -12.48 -12.07
C LYS A 225 9.08 -11.40 -12.23
N ILE A 226 7.81 -11.81 -12.42
CA ILE A 226 6.66 -10.90 -12.53
C ILE A 226 6.56 -10.01 -11.28
N CYS A 227 6.51 -10.60 -10.09
CA CYS A 227 6.42 -9.86 -8.83
C CYS A 227 7.66 -8.95 -8.63
N GLY A 228 8.85 -9.42 -9.03
CA GLY A 228 10.08 -8.63 -8.96
C GLY A 228 10.10 -7.41 -9.89
N LEU A 229 9.43 -7.48 -11.05
CA LEU A 229 9.32 -6.36 -11.98
C LEU A 229 8.38 -5.28 -11.46
N VAL A 230 7.22 -5.69 -10.94
CA VAL A 230 6.28 -4.80 -10.25
C VAL A 230 7.03 -4.10 -9.11
N ALA A 231 7.65 -4.87 -8.20
CA ALA A 231 8.45 -4.31 -7.11
C ALA A 231 9.55 -3.34 -7.57
N ALA A 232 10.16 -3.56 -8.75
CA ALA A 232 11.17 -2.64 -9.27
C ALA A 232 10.58 -1.29 -9.71
N ASP A 233 9.33 -1.27 -10.19
CA ASP A 233 8.60 -0.05 -10.50
C ASP A 233 8.20 0.68 -9.21
N GLU A 234 7.59 -0.03 -8.25
CA GLU A 234 7.26 0.49 -6.90
C GLU A 234 8.47 1.14 -6.22
N LYS A 235 9.65 0.52 -6.35
CA LYS A 235 10.90 1.06 -5.78
C LYS A 235 11.25 2.42 -6.40
N ARG A 236 11.05 2.60 -7.71
CA ARG A 236 11.32 3.88 -8.38
C ARG A 236 10.30 4.93 -7.98
N HIS A 237 9.02 4.57 -7.93
CA HIS A 237 7.95 5.47 -7.49
C HIS A 237 8.15 5.90 -6.03
N ALA A 238 8.42 4.95 -5.13
CA ALA A 238 8.79 5.24 -3.74
C ALA A 238 9.96 6.21 -3.67
N ALA A 239 11.03 6.00 -4.46
CA ALA A 239 12.18 6.91 -4.49
C ALA A 239 11.81 8.31 -5.01
N ALA A 240 10.93 8.41 -6.00
CA ALA A 240 10.45 9.68 -6.55
C ALA A 240 9.69 10.50 -5.49
N TYR A 241 8.69 9.90 -4.83
CA TYR A 241 7.93 10.58 -3.77
C TYR A 241 8.78 10.88 -2.54
N THR A 242 9.70 9.98 -2.18
CA THR A 242 10.65 10.21 -1.08
C THR A 242 11.53 11.42 -1.34
N SER A 243 12.05 11.55 -2.58
CA SER A 243 12.85 12.70 -3.02
C SER A 243 12.04 13.99 -2.96
N PHE A 244 10.79 13.95 -3.41
CA PHE A 244 9.91 15.11 -3.34
C PHE A 244 9.57 15.50 -1.90
N MET A 245 9.32 14.53 -1.01
CA MET A 245 9.06 14.82 0.40
C MET A 245 10.28 15.45 1.08
N ARG A 246 11.51 15.03 0.73
CA ARG A 246 12.72 15.74 1.17
C ARG A 246 12.71 17.20 0.72
N LYS A 247 12.34 17.46 -0.54
CA LYS A 247 12.22 18.83 -1.04
C LYS A 247 11.16 19.64 -0.28
N LEU A 248 10.05 19.02 0.11
CA LEU A 248 9.04 19.67 0.94
C LEU A 248 9.57 20.03 2.33
N PHE A 249 10.38 19.18 2.96
CA PHE A 249 11.05 19.51 4.23
C PHE A 249 12.05 20.68 4.09
N GLU A 250 12.70 20.84 2.94
CA GLU A 250 13.56 22.02 2.69
C GLU A 250 12.75 23.32 2.56
N VAL A 251 11.55 23.25 1.97
CA VAL A 251 10.74 24.43 1.62
C VAL A 251 9.84 24.86 2.77
N ASP A 252 9.17 23.91 3.42
CA ASP A 252 8.31 24.14 4.57
C ASP A 252 8.47 22.99 5.59
N PRO A 253 9.53 23.04 6.42
CA PRO A 253 9.81 22.01 7.41
C PRO A 253 8.68 21.88 8.44
N ASN A 254 8.03 22.99 8.81
CA ASN A 254 6.98 22.97 9.82
C ASN A 254 5.72 22.28 9.32
N GLN A 255 5.21 22.65 8.14
CA GLN A 255 4.04 22.00 7.56
C GLN A 255 4.31 20.52 7.29
N SER A 256 5.48 20.20 6.73
CA SER A 256 5.91 18.82 6.48
C SER A 256 5.93 17.98 7.75
N MET A 257 6.46 18.51 8.84
CA MET A 257 6.51 17.80 10.13
C MET A 257 5.11 17.59 10.74
N LEU A 258 4.26 18.61 10.67
CA LEU A 258 2.87 18.51 11.16
C LEU A 258 2.06 17.48 10.37
N ALA A 259 2.19 17.48 9.04
CA ALA A 259 1.55 16.51 8.16
C ALA A 259 2.06 15.08 8.44
N LEU A 260 3.37 14.89 8.63
CA LEU A 260 3.94 13.59 8.99
C LEU A 260 3.37 13.08 10.31
N ALA A 261 3.36 13.92 11.35
CA ALA A 261 2.77 13.54 12.63
C ALA A 261 1.27 13.27 12.53
N HIS A 262 0.53 14.01 11.69
CA HIS A 262 -0.88 13.78 11.43
C HIS A 262 -1.11 12.39 10.82
N ILE A 263 -0.43 12.06 9.72
CA ILE A 263 -0.53 10.75 9.07
C ILE A 263 -0.13 9.62 10.02
N MET A 264 0.93 9.82 10.82
CA MET A 264 1.35 8.82 11.80
C MET A 264 0.35 8.63 12.96
N ARG A 265 -0.42 9.66 13.33
CA ARG A 265 -1.50 9.52 14.33
C ARG A 265 -2.73 8.83 13.75
N ALA A 266 -3.11 9.20 12.53
CA ALA A 266 -4.21 8.58 11.79
C ALA A 266 -3.89 7.12 11.42
N ARG A 267 -2.60 6.80 11.29
CA ARG A 267 -2.03 5.58 10.73
C ARG A 267 -2.25 5.52 9.23
N VAL A 268 -1.27 4.95 8.54
CA VAL A 268 -1.36 4.76 7.10
C VAL A 268 -2.34 3.62 6.83
N THR A 269 -3.57 3.98 6.46
CA THR A 269 -4.62 3.02 6.12
C THR A 269 -4.32 2.38 4.76
N MET A 270 -4.47 1.07 4.63
CA MET A 270 -4.26 0.41 3.33
C MET A 270 -5.37 0.81 2.33
N PRO A 271 -5.04 1.03 1.05
CA PRO A 271 -6.00 1.47 0.04
C PRO A 271 -7.15 0.48 -0.14
N ALA A 272 -6.84 -0.82 -0.12
CA ALA A 272 -7.82 -1.90 -0.20
C ALA A 272 -8.49 -2.26 1.14
N SER A 273 -8.45 -1.38 2.15
CA SER A 273 -9.05 -1.65 3.47
C SER A 273 -10.56 -1.93 3.44
N ARG A 274 -11.25 -1.45 2.39
CA ARG A 274 -12.69 -1.64 2.14
C ARG A 274 -13.01 -2.85 1.24
N MET A 275 -12.03 -3.71 0.98
CA MET A 275 -12.21 -4.88 0.12
C MET A 275 -13.31 -5.81 0.63
N PHE A 276 -14.20 -6.21 -0.29
CA PHE A 276 -15.38 -7.04 -0.02
C PHE A 276 -15.72 -7.90 -1.23
N ASP A 277 -16.02 -9.19 -1.02
CA ASP A 277 -16.30 -10.17 -2.09
C ASP A 277 -17.80 -10.50 -2.27
N GLY A 278 -18.66 -9.79 -1.54
CA GLY A 278 -20.10 -10.09 -1.45
C GLY A 278 -20.48 -11.06 -0.35
N ARG A 279 -19.53 -11.58 0.44
CA ARG A 279 -19.77 -12.62 1.46
C ARG A 279 -19.08 -12.31 2.78
N ASP A 280 -17.81 -11.95 2.76
CA ASP A 280 -16.99 -11.73 3.95
C ASP A 280 -16.82 -10.23 4.24
N PRO A 281 -17.52 -9.68 5.24
CA PRO A 281 -17.37 -8.27 5.62
C PRO A 281 -16.01 -7.95 6.29
N GLN A 282 -15.22 -8.97 6.62
CA GLN A 282 -13.89 -8.85 7.23
C GLN A 282 -12.77 -9.28 6.28
N LEU A 283 -13.04 -9.36 4.97
CA LEU A 283 -12.12 -9.90 3.97
C LEU A 283 -10.73 -9.27 4.03
N PHE A 284 -10.63 -7.93 4.13
CA PHE A 284 -9.34 -7.25 4.29
C PHE A 284 -8.60 -7.70 5.56
N THR A 285 -9.30 -7.90 6.67
CA THR A 285 -8.68 -8.35 7.93
C THR A 285 -8.18 -9.79 7.82
N HIS A 286 -8.94 -10.68 7.18
CA HIS A 286 -8.52 -12.06 6.98
C HIS A 286 -7.35 -12.14 5.99
N PHE A 287 -7.39 -11.44 4.86
CA PHE A 287 -6.27 -11.32 3.92
C PHE A 287 -5.01 -10.78 4.62
N SER A 288 -5.13 -9.70 5.41
CA SER A 288 -4.00 -9.13 6.14
C SER A 288 -3.38 -10.12 7.13
N ALA A 289 -4.20 -10.98 7.74
CA ALA A 289 -3.72 -12.02 8.63
C ALA A 289 -2.91 -13.10 7.91
N VAL A 290 -3.39 -13.55 6.73
CA VAL A 290 -2.62 -14.47 5.87
C VAL A 290 -1.29 -13.82 5.48
N SER A 291 -1.33 -12.57 5.00
CA SER A 291 -0.14 -11.82 4.59
C SER A 291 0.91 -11.72 5.72
N GLN A 292 0.47 -11.40 6.94
CA GLN A 292 1.34 -11.38 8.10
C GLN A 292 1.87 -12.79 8.46
N ASN A 293 1.08 -13.85 8.28
CA ASN A 293 1.48 -15.22 8.62
C ASN A 293 2.54 -15.78 7.69
N ILE A 294 2.42 -15.53 6.38
CA ILE A 294 3.39 -16.02 5.40
C ILE A 294 4.52 -15.03 5.11
N GLY A 295 4.54 -13.88 5.80
CA GLY A 295 5.62 -12.90 5.71
C GLY A 295 5.61 -12.09 4.40
N VAL A 296 4.43 -11.85 3.82
CA VAL A 296 4.29 -10.96 2.66
C VAL A 296 4.35 -9.50 3.10
N TYR A 297 3.57 -9.12 4.10
CA TYR A 297 3.64 -7.81 4.74
C TYR A 297 3.15 -7.90 6.19
N SER A 298 3.91 -7.31 7.10
CA SER A 298 3.69 -7.42 8.54
C SER A 298 3.85 -6.10 9.29
N VAL A 299 3.44 -6.09 10.55
CA VAL A 299 3.68 -4.97 11.47
C VAL A 299 5.18 -4.64 11.59
N ARG A 300 6.06 -5.63 11.45
CA ARG A 300 7.51 -5.41 11.47
C ARG A 300 7.95 -4.61 10.25
N ASP A 301 7.45 -4.96 9.06
CA ASP A 301 7.73 -4.23 7.82
C ASP A 301 7.27 -2.78 7.92
N TYR A 302 6.10 -2.53 8.53
CA TYR A 302 5.61 -1.17 8.80
C TYR A 302 6.56 -0.36 9.69
N GLY A 303 7.09 -0.97 10.76
CA GLY A 303 8.06 -0.34 11.66
C GLY A 303 9.39 -0.02 10.97
N GLU A 304 9.95 -1.00 10.25
CA GLU A 304 11.20 -0.83 9.49
C GLU A 304 11.05 0.22 8.38
N MET A 305 9.88 0.29 7.74
CA MET A 305 9.55 1.34 6.77
C MET A 305 9.48 2.73 7.39
N LEU A 306 8.87 2.86 8.57
CA LEU A 306 8.83 4.13 9.31
C LEU A 306 10.26 4.59 9.64
N GLU A 307 11.09 3.71 10.20
CA GLU A 307 12.49 4.00 10.50
C GLU A 307 13.27 4.44 9.26
N PHE A 308 13.04 3.78 8.12
CA PHE A 308 13.62 4.16 6.84
C PHE A 308 13.29 5.61 6.49
N PHE A 309 12.01 6.02 6.53
CA PHE A 309 11.61 7.38 6.18
C PHE A 309 12.12 8.44 7.16
N LEU A 310 12.08 8.15 8.47
CA LEU A 310 12.62 9.07 9.48
C LEU A 310 14.10 9.35 9.26
N LYS A 311 14.87 8.32 8.87
CA LYS A 311 16.29 8.45 8.52
C LYS A 311 16.48 9.18 7.19
N GLU A 312 15.73 8.81 6.17
CA GLU A 312 15.89 9.33 4.81
C GLU A 312 15.55 10.83 4.72
N TRP A 313 14.60 11.30 5.54
CA TRP A 313 14.25 12.72 5.66
C TRP A 313 14.98 13.44 6.81
N GLU A 314 15.94 12.76 7.46
CA GLU A 314 16.76 13.32 8.54
C GLU A 314 15.91 13.99 9.64
N ILE A 315 14.78 13.35 10.00
CA ILE A 315 13.72 13.96 10.81
C ILE A 315 14.21 14.41 12.19
N SER A 316 15.20 13.74 12.78
CA SER A 316 15.80 14.15 14.05
C SER A 316 16.56 15.47 13.97
N ASP A 317 17.05 15.83 12.79
CA ASP A 317 17.98 16.94 12.57
C ASP A 317 17.24 18.18 12.04
N VAL A 318 15.97 18.03 11.65
CA VAL A 318 15.08 19.14 11.27
C VAL A 318 14.72 20.00 12.49
N VAL A 319 15.56 20.97 12.83
CA VAL A 319 15.32 21.86 13.98
C VAL A 319 14.95 23.28 13.56
N ASP A 320 15.48 23.74 12.43
CA ASP A 320 15.22 25.08 11.90
C ASP A 320 13.83 25.16 11.27
N GLY A 321 13.16 26.30 11.44
CA GLY A 321 11.84 26.55 10.87
C GLY A 321 10.68 25.86 11.61
N LEU A 322 10.92 25.02 12.62
CA LEU A 322 9.84 24.40 13.39
C LEU A 322 9.21 25.35 14.42
N SER A 323 7.88 25.40 14.42
CA SER A 323 7.10 26.00 15.51
C SER A 323 7.17 25.13 16.80
N PRO A 324 6.69 25.62 17.95
CA PRO A 324 6.56 24.79 19.14
C PRO A 324 5.69 23.54 18.93
N GLU A 325 4.70 23.61 18.04
CA GLU A 325 3.90 22.44 17.67
C GLU A 325 4.66 21.50 16.74
N GLY A 326 5.41 22.05 15.77
CA GLY A 326 6.31 21.29 14.90
C GLY A 326 7.34 20.48 15.69
N ARG A 327 7.94 21.07 16.74
CA ARG A 327 8.86 20.34 17.64
C ARG A 327 8.18 19.20 18.40
N ARG A 328 6.96 19.41 18.91
CA ARG A 328 6.18 18.31 19.54
C ARG A 328 5.81 17.21 18.53
N ALA A 329 5.54 17.59 17.28
CA ALA A 329 5.29 16.66 16.20
C ALA A 329 6.55 15.83 15.88
N GLN A 330 7.72 16.47 15.80
CA GLN A 330 9.02 15.83 15.64
C GLN A 330 9.31 14.82 16.77
N GLU A 331 9.22 15.26 18.03
CA GLU A 331 9.42 14.40 19.21
C GLU A 331 8.50 13.17 19.17
N TYR A 332 7.23 13.37 18.78
CA TYR A 332 6.27 12.28 18.61
C TYR A 332 6.73 11.29 17.54
N VAL A 333 7.06 11.75 16.34
CA VAL A 333 7.41 10.83 15.23
C VAL A 333 8.74 10.12 15.46
N CYS A 334 9.73 10.79 16.05
CA CYS A 334 11.02 10.18 16.42
C CYS A 334 10.86 9.11 17.50
N GLY A 335 9.82 9.18 18.34
CA GLY A 335 9.52 8.16 19.35
C GLY A 335 8.79 6.92 18.82
N LEU A 336 8.19 6.98 17.63
CA LEU A 336 7.35 5.91 17.09
C LEU A 336 8.09 4.60 16.75
N PRO A 337 9.32 4.59 16.21
CA PRO A 337 10.07 3.35 15.97
C PRO A 337 10.10 2.40 17.15
N GLU A 338 10.43 2.92 18.34
CA GLU A 338 10.48 2.13 19.57
C GLU A 338 9.11 1.59 19.98
N VAL A 339 8.04 2.35 19.72
CA VAL A 339 6.66 1.89 19.95
C VAL A 339 6.33 0.76 18.97
N MET A 340 6.64 0.92 17.68
CA MET A 340 6.36 -0.08 16.64
C MET A 340 7.11 -1.39 16.90
N ARG A 341 8.38 -1.32 17.33
CA ARG A 341 9.17 -2.49 17.71
C ARG A 341 8.49 -3.30 18.83
N LYS A 342 8.03 -2.63 19.88
CA LYS A 342 7.28 -3.28 20.98
C LYS A 342 5.95 -3.88 20.52
N VAL A 343 5.26 -3.23 19.57
CA VAL A 343 4.02 -3.76 19.00
C VAL A 343 4.30 -5.01 18.17
N ALA A 344 5.36 -5.00 17.35
CA ALA A 344 5.79 -6.16 16.56
C ALA A 344 6.18 -7.35 17.45
N GLU A 345 7.00 -7.13 18.49
CA GLU A 345 7.37 -8.16 19.47
C GLU A 345 6.13 -8.80 20.11
N ARG A 346 5.16 -7.98 20.53
CA ARG A 346 3.89 -8.46 21.11
C ARG A 346 3.03 -9.23 20.10
N ALA A 347 3.06 -8.84 18.82
CA ALA A 347 2.32 -9.55 17.77
C ALA A 347 2.91 -10.94 17.53
N ASP A 348 4.24 -11.06 17.52
CA ASP A 348 4.94 -12.34 17.37
C ASP A 348 4.75 -13.25 18.59
N ASP A 349 4.78 -12.70 19.80
CA ASP A 349 4.48 -13.47 21.02
C ASP A 349 3.06 -14.02 21.03
N ARG A 350 2.07 -13.22 20.59
CA ARG A 350 0.69 -13.70 20.43
C ARG A 350 0.60 -14.82 19.39
N ARG A 351 1.27 -14.65 18.25
CA ARG A 351 1.33 -15.67 17.20
C ARG A 351 1.88 -16.99 17.74
N LYS A 352 3.01 -16.95 18.44
CA LYS A 352 3.62 -18.14 19.07
C LYS A 352 2.70 -18.80 20.10
N LYS A 353 2.00 -18.00 20.92
CA LYS A 353 1.03 -18.52 21.89
C LYS A 353 -0.19 -19.15 21.23
N LEU A 354 -0.75 -18.55 20.18
CA LEU A 354 -1.87 -19.10 19.40
C LEU A 354 -1.48 -20.42 18.73
N VAL A 355 -0.24 -20.53 18.23
CA VAL A 355 0.29 -21.79 17.69
C VAL A 355 0.35 -22.88 18.76
N ASN A 356 0.63 -22.52 20.02
CA ASN A 356 0.86 -23.47 21.11
C ASN A 356 -0.38 -23.77 21.98
N ALA A 357 -1.43 -22.93 21.95
CA ALA A 357 -2.53 -22.98 22.93
C ALA A 357 -3.94 -23.08 22.33
N SER A 358 -4.11 -22.94 21.02
CA SER A 358 -5.42 -23.00 20.35
C SER A 358 -5.35 -23.79 19.04
N GLU A 359 -6.46 -24.44 18.66
CA GLU A 359 -6.58 -25.01 17.31
C GLU A 359 -6.37 -23.92 16.25
N PRO A 360 -5.62 -24.20 15.16
CA PRO A 360 -5.39 -23.23 14.11
C PRO A 360 -6.73 -22.77 13.51
N ARG A 361 -6.91 -21.45 13.42
CA ARG A 361 -8.11 -20.87 12.83
C ARG A 361 -7.98 -20.90 11.31
N TYR A 362 -8.92 -21.57 10.65
CA TYR A 362 -9.01 -21.65 9.21
C TYR A 362 -10.19 -20.83 8.71
N ILE A 363 -9.97 -20.00 7.69
CA ILE A 363 -11.01 -19.15 7.09
C ILE A 363 -11.15 -19.49 5.61
N PRO A 364 -12.38 -19.72 5.10
CA PRO A 364 -12.61 -19.89 3.68
C PRO A 364 -12.46 -18.57 2.93
N PHE A 365 -11.78 -18.60 1.78
CA PHE A 365 -11.69 -17.44 0.89
C PHE A 365 -12.41 -17.74 -0.42
N SER A 366 -13.32 -16.87 -0.84
CA SER A 366 -14.08 -17.08 -2.07
C SER A 366 -13.19 -17.06 -3.32
N TRP A 367 -12.06 -16.34 -3.27
CA TRP A 367 -11.07 -16.25 -4.35
C TRP A 367 -10.40 -17.58 -4.71
N ILE A 368 -10.36 -18.54 -3.80
CA ILE A 368 -9.77 -19.87 -3.98
C ILE A 368 -10.85 -20.95 -3.85
N PHE A 369 -12.03 -20.72 -4.43
CA PHE A 369 -13.16 -21.67 -4.42
C PHE A 369 -13.63 -22.07 -3.01
N ASN A 370 -13.55 -21.14 -2.05
CA ASN A 370 -13.88 -21.35 -0.62
C ASN A 370 -13.00 -22.39 0.09
N LYS A 371 -11.83 -22.75 -0.47
CA LYS A 371 -10.80 -23.45 0.30
C LYS A 371 -10.40 -22.61 1.51
N GLN A 372 -9.97 -23.30 2.56
CA GLN A 372 -9.64 -22.65 3.82
C GLN A 372 -8.13 -22.52 3.98
N VAL A 373 -7.69 -21.34 4.43
CA VAL A 373 -6.28 -21.06 4.77
C VAL A 373 -6.17 -20.63 6.22
N ARG A 374 -4.99 -20.81 6.79
CA ARG A 374 -4.72 -20.45 8.18
C ARG A 374 -4.58 -18.93 8.34
N VAL A 375 -5.31 -18.36 9.29
CA VAL A 375 -5.24 -16.92 9.66
C VAL A 375 -4.72 -16.70 11.07
#